data_AF-A0A502T406-F1
#
_entry.id   AF-A0A502T406-F1
#
_cell.length_a   1.000
_cell.length_b   1.000
_cell.length_c   1.000
_cell.angle_alpha   90.00
_cell.angle_beta   90.00
_cell.angle_gamma   90.00
#
_symmetry.space_group_name_H-M   'P 1'
#
loop_
_entity.id
_entity.type
_entity.pdbx_description
1 polymer ?
#
loop_
_entity_poly.entity_id
_entity_poly.type
_entity_poly.pdbx_seq_one_letter_code
_entity_poly.pdbx_strand_id
1 'polypeptide(L)'
;MVDTGLVALISALVLAGAIALIAIALRRRRKRRRARGNPDPAGDYAPRAHWAPTSGKLNFSSFVYMDVDGDGAYGQADRPMAGIVVRLYDERGIFLASARSNAAGFANFPMSSKRRSAAIQRPGSYRFSVSVPSGWRASSANQDQAVRIANAPGSMVGLAGEALPKPVGLAPGRTLNGRTPAATVVTLSVMAKGQLLESRALPADAAFRFPLGADADEIVIAGSGLDRRLKLSAYPVDLGLLARGALAPDAALKAIGFDDITPRGLCKVPSGHAGLDWRNLNAMARDHTANSEGYVNGNVSGAYIAYTSSGHPAEFGRDAPFGFHSVMLTAAWLASEGETVLVESWLGEELIASDEIALSALAPVQYAPMLPAVTRVRISTRHHWQAVLDDLIVAL
;
A
#
# COMPACT_ATOMS: atom_id res chain seq x y z
N MET A 1 -33.77 38.14 -44.12
CA MET A 1 -32.50 38.08 -43.37
C MET A 1 -32.25 36.62 -43.07
N VAL A 2 -31.24 36.01 -43.69
CA VAL A 2 -30.89 34.61 -43.38
C VAL A 2 -30.35 34.59 -41.95
N ASP A 3 -30.94 33.72 -41.13
CA ASP A 3 -30.67 33.61 -39.70
C ASP A 3 -29.18 33.31 -39.45
N THR A 4 -28.47 34.30 -38.91
CA THR A 4 -27.02 34.25 -38.67
C THR A 4 -26.65 33.11 -37.71
N GLY A 5 -27.57 32.67 -36.86
CA GLY A 5 -27.40 31.50 -36.00
C GLY A 5 -27.31 30.18 -36.77
N LEU A 6 -28.13 30.03 -37.82
CA LEU A 6 -28.14 28.83 -38.66
C LEU A 6 -26.85 28.71 -39.48
N VAL A 7 -26.35 29.84 -40.02
CA VAL A 7 -25.08 29.87 -40.78
C VAL A 7 -23.89 29.56 -39.88
N ALA A 8 -23.86 30.06 -38.65
CA ALA A 8 -22.82 29.75 -37.67
C ALA A 8 -22.83 28.26 -37.28
N LEU A 9 -24.01 27.68 -37.05
CA LEU A 9 -24.16 26.27 -36.71
C LEU A 9 -23.70 25.35 -37.85
N ILE A 10 -24.10 25.65 -39.09
CA ILE A 10 -23.68 24.90 -40.28
C ILE A 10 -22.16 25.00 -40.46
N SER A 11 -21.58 26.19 -40.28
CA SER A 11 -20.13 26.40 -40.38
C SER A 11 -19.35 25.62 -39.32
N ALA A 12 -19.85 25.58 -38.08
CA ALA A 12 -19.25 24.79 -37.01
C ALA A 12 -19.31 23.28 -37.28
N LEU A 13 -20.42 22.78 -37.82
CA LEU A 13 -20.58 21.36 -38.20
C LEU A 13 -19.65 20.96 -39.36
N VAL A 14 -19.50 21.83 -40.36
CA VAL A 14 -18.57 21.61 -41.48
C VAL A 14 -17.12 21.59 -40.98
N LEU A 15 -16.75 22.52 -40.11
CA LEU A 15 -15.40 22.57 -39.53
C LEU A 15 -15.11 21.33 -38.67
N ALA A 16 -16.06 20.91 -37.83
CA ALA A 16 -15.95 19.70 -37.03
C ALA A 16 -15.84 18.43 -37.90
N GLY A 17 -16.62 18.35 -38.98
CA GLY A 17 -16.56 17.28 -39.97
C GLY A 17 -15.20 17.22 -40.69
N ALA A 18 -14.66 18.37 -41.10
CA ALA A 18 -13.34 18.46 -41.72
C ALA A 18 -12.22 18.02 -40.77
N ILE A 19 -12.24 18.47 -39.51
CA ILE A 19 -11.28 18.06 -38.47
C ILE A 19 -11.36 16.54 -38.24
N ALA A 20 -12.56 15.97 -38.16
CA ALA A 20 -12.76 14.53 -37.99
C ALA A 20 -12.19 13.74 -39.18
N LEU A 21 -12.44 14.18 -40.42
CA LEU A 21 -11.88 13.55 -41.63
C LEU A 21 -10.36 13.62 -41.66
N ILE A 22 -9.76 14.75 -41.30
CA ILE A 22 -8.30 14.91 -41.17
C ILE A 22 -7.75 13.95 -40.11
N ALA A 23 -8.39 13.85 -38.94
CA ALA A 23 -8.00 12.95 -37.88
C ALA A 23 -8.07 11.47 -38.32
N ILE A 24 -9.13 11.08 -39.03
CA ILE A 24 -9.30 9.73 -39.60
C ILE A 24 -8.21 9.45 -40.64
N ALA A 25 -7.93 10.39 -41.55
CA ALA A 25 -6.90 10.26 -42.57
C ALA A 25 -5.51 10.10 -41.94
N LEU A 26 -5.17 10.91 -40.93
CA LEU A 26 -3.92 10.81 -40.18
C LEU A 26 -3.81 9.48 -39.42
N ARG A 27 -4.90 9.00 -38.82
CA ARG A 27 -4.96 7.70 -38.13
C ARG A 27 -4.74 6.54 -39.10
N ARG A 28 -5.41 6.57 -40.27
CA ARG A 28 -5.23 5.59 -41.35
C ARG A 28 -3.80 5.62 -41.90
N ARG A 29 -3.21 6.79 -42.12
CA ARG A 29 -1.82 6.96 -42.58
C ARG A 29 -0.83 6.40 -41.56
N ARG A 30 -1.03 6.65 -40.26
CA ARG A 30 -0.22 6.06 -39.18
C ARG A 30 -0.34 4.54 -39.14
N LYS A 31 -1.55 3.99 -39.28
CA LYS A 31 -1.80 2.53 -39.33
C LYS A 31 -1.09 1.89 -40.54
N ARG A 32 -1.21 2.49 -41.73
CA ARG A 32 -0.53 2.03 -42.96
C ARG A 32 0.99 2.09 -42.85
N ARG A 33 1.55 3.14 -42.22
CA ARG A 33 3.00 3.23 -41.96
C ARG A 33 3.50 2.17 -40.99
N ARG A 34 2.72 1.86 -39.94
CA ARG A 34 3.06 0.78 -38.98
C ARG A 34 2.94 -0.62 -39.59
N ALA A 35 2.05 -0.81 -40.57
CA ALA A 35 1.85 -2.08 -41.26
C ALA A 35 2.85 -2.31 -42.42
N ARG A 36 3.61 -1.30 -42.84
CA ARG A 36 4.72 -1.48 -43.77
C ARG A 36 5.92 -1.97 -42.98
N GLY A 37 5.99 -3.28 -42.76
CA GLY A 37 7.23 -3.99 -42.42
C GLY A 37 8.18 -3.99 -43.62
N ASN A 38 9.33 -4.65 -43.47
CA ASN A 38 10.19 -4.96 -44.60
C ASN A 38 9.51 -6.10 -45.42
N PRO A 39 9.30 -5.97 -46.74
CA PRO A 39 8.79 -7.09 -47.54
C PRO A 39 9.77 -8.27 -47.62
N ASP A 40 11.03 -8.06 -47.26
CA ASP A 40 12.04 -9.10 -47.15
C ASP A 40 12.05 -9.72 -45.73
N PRO A 41 11.61 -10.98 -45.57
CA PRO A 41 11.59 -11.66 -44.27
C PRO A 41 13.01 -11.90 -43.70
N ALA A 42 14.07 -11.84 -44.52
CA ALA A 42 15.45 -11.90 -44.02
C ALA A 42 15.78 -10.70 -43.09
N GLY A 43 15.01 -9.61 -43.20
CA GLY A 43 15.15 -8.42 -42.37
C GLY A 43 14.42 -8.47 -41.02
N ASP A 44 13.47 -9.40 -40.81
CA ASP A 44 12.59 -9.38 -39.63
C ASP A 44 13.32 -9.70 -38.33
N TYR A 45 14.39 -10.49 -38.41
CA TYR A 45 15.28 -10.85 -37.29
C TYR A 45 16.72 -10.35 -37.51
N ALA A 46 16.94 -9.44 -38.46
CA ALA A 46 18.27 -8.94 -38.77
C ALA A 46 18.89 -8.25 -37.54
N PRO A 47 20.11 -8.61 -37.14
CA PRO A 47 20.82 -7.93 -36.07
C PRO A 47 20.97 -6.44 -36.35
N ARG A 48 20.85 -5.62 -35.31
CA ARG A 48 21.05 -4.17 -35.43
C ARG A 48 22.52 -3.86 -35.72
N ALA A 49 22.79 -3.37 -36.93
CA ALA A 49 24.13 -2.92 -37.32
C ALA A 49 24.45 -1.47 -36.89
N HIS A 50 23.42 -0.61 -36.77
CA HIS A 50 23.58 0.79 -36.38
C HIS A 50 22.92 1.08 -35.03
N TRP A 51 23.76 1.40 -34.05
CA TRP A 51 23.37 1.74 -32.69
C TRP A 51 23.27 3.26 -32.56
N ALA A 52 22.05 3.76 -32.50
CA ALA A 52 21.76 5.18 -32.38
C ALA A 52 20.45 5.40 -31.60
N PRO A 53 20.26 6.57 -30.98
CA PRO A 53 19.09 6.81 -30.14
C PRO A 53 17.83 6.85 -30.98
N THR A 54 16.77 6.23 -30.50
CA THR A 54 15.44 6.31 -31.09
C THR A 54 14.70 7.56 -30.58
N SER A 55 13.50 7.85 -31.10
CA SER A 55 12.59 8.85 -30.52
C SER A 55 11.84 8.34 -29.28
N GLY A 56 12.22 7.16 -28.79
CA GLY A 56 11.66 6.51 -27.60
C GLY A 56 12.05 7.18 -26.29
N LYS A 57 11.58 6.59 -25.20
CA LYS A 57 11.95 6.93 -23.83
C LYS A 57 12.21 5.65 -23.04
N LEU A 58 13.03 5.76 -22.01
CA LEU A 58 13.24 4.76 -20.97
C LEU A 58 12.70 5.32 -19.66
N ASN A 59 12.17 4.49 -18.76
CA ASN A 59 11.91 4.91 -17.39
C ASN A 59 13.19 4.68 -16.59
N PHE A 60 13.79 5.77 -16.09
CA PHE A 60 14.86 5.73 -15.12
C PHE A 60 14.22 5.93 -13.75
N SER A 61 14.31 4.93 -12.87
CA SER A 61 13.37 4.80 -11.77
C SER A 61 14.05 4.72 -10.41
N SER A 62 13.40 5.29 -9.40
CA SER A 62 13.72 5.05 -8.00
C SER A 62 12.80 3.97 -7.46
N PHE A 63 13.34 3.01 -6.70
CA PHE A 63 12.57 1.94 -6.06
C PHE A 63 12.42 2.22 -4.57
N VAL A 64 11.19 2.16 -4.06
CA VAL A 64 10.84 2.40 -2.66
C VAL A 64 10.18 1.15 -2.09
N TYR A 65 10.61 0.74 -0.89
CA TYR A 65 10.11 -0.44 -0.20
C TYR A 65 9.81 -0.15 1.27
N MET A 66 8.91 -0.96 1.83
CA MET A 66 8.63 -1.05 3.24
C MET A 66 9.72 -1.94 3.83
N ASP A 67 10.53 -1.37 4.71
CA ASP A 67 11.56 -2.08 5.45
C ASP A 67 10.92 -2.70 6.69
N VAL A 68 10.56 -3.98 6.57
CA VAL A 68 9.73 -4.69 7.55
C VAL A 68 10.59 -5.18 8.72
N ASP A 69 11.78 -5.68 8.47
CA ASP A 69 12.69 -6.14 9.53
C ASP A 69 13.61 -5.02 10.06
N GLY A 70 13.63 -3.86 9.40
CA GLY A 70 14.28 -2.65 9.86
C GLY A 70 15.79 -2.61 9.63
N ASP A 71 16.32 -3.48 8.76
CA ASP A 71 17.76 -3.62 8.52
C ASP A 71 18.33 -2.60 7.52
N GLY A 72 17.47 -1.83 6.85
CA GLY A 72 17.84 -0.80 5.88
C GLY A 72 18.29 -1.35 4.52
N ALA A 73 18.09 -2.64 4.24
CA ALA A 73 18.43 -3.32 3.00
C ALA A 73 17.20 -4.04 2.42
N TYR A 74 16.99 -3.93 1.11
CA TYR A 74 15.83 -4.60 0.49
C TYR A 74 16.01 -6.11 0.48
N GLY A 75 15.23 -6.82 1.29
CA GLY A 75 15.30 -8.27 1.52
C GLY A 75 14.00 -9.04 1.23
N GLN A 76 13.95 -10.29 1.68
CA GLN A 76 12.78 -11.18 1.51
C GLN A 76 11.61 -10.79 2.43
N ALA A 77 11.90 -10.16 3.58
CA ALA A 77 10.88 -9.67 4.50
C ALA A 77 10.13 -8.45 3.94
N ASP A 78 10.76 -7.71 3.03
CA ASP A 78 10.28 -6.41 2.58
C ASP A 78 9.24 -6.48 1.47
N ARG A 79 8.56 -5.35 1.27
CA ARG A 79 7.51 -5.21 0.27
C ARG A 79 7.67 -3.92 -0.54
N PRO A 80 7.40 -3.93 -1.85
CA PRO A 80 7.34 -2.69 -2.62
C PRO A 80 6.27 -1.76 -2.04
N MET A 81 6.55 -0.45 -1.99
CA MET A 81 5.58 0.53 -1.51
C MET A 81 4.98 1.34 -2.65
N ALA A 82 3.66 1.43 -2.69
CA ALA A 82 2.92 2.27 -3.61
C ALA A 82 2.65 3.66 -3.03
N GLY A 83 2.59 4.67 -3.89
CA GLY A 83 2.10 6.01 -3.53
C GLY A 83 3.15 6.98 -2.99
N ILE A 84 4.39 6.54 -2.78
CA ILE A 84 5.45 7.39 -2.22
C ILE A 84 5.98 8.35 -3.28
N VAL A 85 6.03 9.64 -2.92
CA VAL A 85 6.52 10.69 -3.82
C VAL A 85 8.04 10.67 -3.89
N VAL A 86 8.57 10.66 -5.11
CA VAL A 86 9.98 10.89 -5.40
C VAL A 86 10.10 12.17 -6.24
N ARG A 87 11.04 13.04 -5.88
CA ARG A 87 11.36 14.27 -6.61
C ARG A 87 12.70 14.11 -7.30
N LEU A 88 12.79 14.65 -8.51
CA LEU A 88 13.99 14.69 -9.34
C LEU A 88 14.47 16.14 -9.45
N TYR A 89 15.76 16.33 -9.20
CA TYR A 89 16.45 17.61 -9.34
C TYR A 89 17.65 17.46 -10.28
N ASP A 90 18.02 18.54 -10.96
CA ASP A 90 19.27 18.62 -11.70
C ASP A 90 20.48 18.90 -10.79
N GLU A 91 21.67 18.97 -11.39
CA GLU A 91 22.94 19.24 -10.71
C GLU A 91 23.00 20.59 -10.00
N ARG A 92 22.15 21.55 -10.40
CA ARG A 92 22.04 22.89 -9.78
C ARG A 92 21.02 22.90 -8.65
N GLY A 93 20.37 21.78 -8.37
CA GLY A 93 19.30 21.67 -7.39
C GLY A 93 17.95 22.18 -7.87
N ILE A 94 17.78 22.44 -9.17
CA ILE A 94 16.49 22.86 -9.75
C ILE A 94 15.56 21.65 -9.83
N PHE A 95 14.33 21.82 -9.34
CA PHE A 95 13.29 20.80 -9.44
C PHE A 95 12.89 20.57 -10.90
N LEU A 96 12.94 19.31 -11.35
CA LEU A 96 12.60 18.92 -12.72
C LEU A 96 11.22 18.26 -12.81
N ALA A 97 10.95 17.30 -11.93
CA ALA A 97 9.74 16.49 -11.95
C ALA A 97 9.52 15.76 -10.62
N SER A 98 8.31 15.27 -10.41
CA SER A 98 7.98 14.30 -9.37
C SER A 98 7.21 13.11 -9.95
N ALA A 99 7.34 11.97 -9.30
CA ALA A 99 6.60 10.75 -9.62
C ALA A 99 6.21 10.04 -8.30
N ARG A 100 5.07 9.36 -8.29
CA ARG A 100 4.71 8.43 -7.20
C ARG A 100 5.19 7.03 -7.55
N SER A 101 5.60 6.26 -6.54
CA SER A 101 5.86 4.84 -6.71
C SER A 101 4.57 4.11 -7.09
N ASN A 102 4.67 3.19 -8.05
CA ASN A 102 3.54 2.35 -8.47
C ASN A 102 3.38 1.13 -7.54
N ALA A 103 2.45 0.22 -7.87
CA ALA A 103 2.20 -1.01 -7.11
C ALA A 103 3.45 -1.93 -6.98
N ALA A 104 4.42 -1.77 -7.88
CA ALA A 104 5.68 -2.49 -7.85
C ALA A 104 6.83 -1.67 -7.21
N GLY A 105 6.54 -0.56 -6.51
CA GLY A 105 7.53 0.23 -5.79
C GLY A 105 8.32 1.24 -6.64
N PHE A 106 8.08 1.33 -7.95
CA PHE A 106 8.89 2.17 -8.85
C PHE A 106 8.27 3.54 -9.09
N ALA A 107 9.01 4.60 -8.75
CA ALA A 107 8.76 5.95 -9.23
C ALA A 107 9.55 6.19 -10.53
N ASN A 108 8.83 6.37 -11.63
CA ASN A 108 9.39 6.31 -12.98
C ASN A 108 9.62 7.69 -13.59
N PHE A 109 10.87 8.01 -13.98
CA PHE A 109 11.20 9.26 -14.66
C PHE A 109 11.57 9.00 -16.13
N PRO A 110 10.82 9.54 -17.11
CA PRO A 110 11.18 9.41 -18.51
C PRO A 110 12.55 10.02 -18.83
N MET A 111 13.42 9.23 -19.45
CA MET A 111 14.76 9.62 -19.92
C MET A 111 14.86 9.50 -21.44
N SER A 112 15.32 10.57 -22.11
CA SER A 112 15.59 10.59 -23.55
C SER A 112 16.34 11.83 -23.99
N SER A 113 17.43 11.65 -24.75
CA SER A 113 18.16 12.74 -25.41
C SER A 113 17.38 13.40 -26.57
N LYS A 114 16.37 12.73 -27.13
CA LYS A 114 15.62 13.20 -28.31
C LYS A 114 14.21 13.69 -28.00
N ARG A 115 13.64 13.31 -26.85
CA ARG A 115 12.25 13.63 -26.49
C ARG A 115 12.21 14.76 -25.46
N ARG A 116 11.72 15.92 -25.90
CA ARG A 116 11.58 17.14 -25.06
C ARG A 116 10.66 16.98 -23.85
N SER A 117 9.74 16.01 -23.88
CA SER A 117 8.85 15.71 -22.75
C SER A 117 9.48 14.77 -21.71
N ALA A 118 10.74 14.36 -21.88
CA ALA A 118 11.45 13.56 -20.90
C ALA A 118 11.93 14.45 -19.75
N ALA A 119 11.90 13.93 -18.52
CA ALA A 119 12.42 14.66 -17.36
C ALA A 119 13.96 14.72 -17.40
N ILE A 120 14.59 13.64 -17.87
CA ILE A 120 16.05 13.53 -18.02
C ILE A 120 16.39 13.61 -19.51
N GLN A 121 17.02 14.71 -19.93
CA GLN A 121 17.29 14.99 -21.36
C GLN A 121 18.77 15.12 -21.70
N ARG A 122 19.62 15.29 -20.68
CA ARG A 122 21.05 15.58 -20.87
C ARG A 122 21.89 14.77 -19.90
N PRO A 123 23.17 14.51 -20.22
CA PRO A 123 24.13 14.06 -19.23
C PRO A 123 24.25 15.08 -18.09
N GLY A 124 24.66 14.61 -16.92
CA GLY A 124 24.80 15.43 -15.72
C GLY A 124 24.56 14.62 -14.46
N SER A 125 24.69 15.28 -13.31
CA SER A 125 24.28 14.70 -12.03
C SER A 125 22.79 14.99 -11.78
N TYR A 126 22.04 13.98 -11.35
CA TYR A 126 20.62 14.11 -11.02
C TYR A 126 20.39 13.61 -9.61
N ARG A 127 19.68 14.40 -8.79
CA ARG A 127 19.33 14.03 -7.42
C ARG A 127 17.90 13.51 -7.35
N PHE A 128 17.74 12.31 -6.84
CA PHE A 128 16.46 11.70 -6.46
C PHE A 128 16.24 11.90 -4.97
N SER A 129 15.05 12.36 -4.60
CA SER A 129 14.68 12.66 -3.21
C SER A 129 13.34 12.00 -2.90
N VAL A 130 13.35 10.97 -2.06
CA VAL A 130 12.17 10.25 -1.61
C VAL A 130 11.54 11.00 -0.44
N SER A 131 10.24 11.28 -0.53
CA SER A 131 9.47 11.83 0.58
C SER A 131 9.27 10.77 1.65
N VAL A 132 9.80 11.05 2.84
CA VAL A 132 9.50 10.29 4.06
C VAL A 132 8.16 10.79 4.61
N PRO A 133 7.12 9.94 4.74
CA PRO A 133 5.85 10.35 5.34
C PRO A 133 6.00 10.81 6.79
N SER A 134 5.04 11.60 7.28
CA SER A 134 5.06 12.06 8.68
C SER A 134 5.00 10.88 9.64
N GLY A 135 5.87 10.86 10.65
CA GLY A 135 5.97 9.77 11.62
C GLY A 135 6.74 8.54 11.13
N TRP A 136 7.34 8.58 9.94
CA TRP A 136 8.18 7.51 9.40
C TRP A 136 9.66 7.84 9.48
N ARG A 137 10.51 6.83 9.26
CA ARG A 137 11.96 6.99 9.07
C ARG A 137 12.41 6.42 7.72
N ALA A 138 13.45 7.03 7.14
CA ALA A 138 14.21 6.43 6.05
C ALA A 138 15.26 5.49 6.64
N SER A 139 14.92 4.21 6.77
CA SER A 139 15.77 3.22 7.45
C SER A 139 17.05 2.91 6.70
N SER A 140 17.03 2.99 5.36
CA SER A 140 18.21 2.82 4.51
C SER A 140 19.14 4.04 4.47
N ALA A 141 18.77 5.15 5.14
CA ALA A 141 19.53 6.41 5.21
C ALA A 141 20.02 6.97 3.85
N ASN A 142 19.27 6.69 2.78
CA ASN A 142 19.62 7.07 1.40
C ASN A 142 18.42 7.66 0.65
N GLN A 143 17.49 8.33 1.34
CA GLN A 143 16.32 8.96 0.73
C GLN A 143 16.69 10.04 -0.30
N ASP A 144 17.86 10.68 -0.13
CA ASP A 144 18.46 11.60 -1.08
C ASP A 144 19.68 10.95 -1.74
N GLN A 145 19.66 10.80 -3.06
CA GLN A 145 20.72 10.14 -3.82
C GLN A 145 21.05 10.91 -5.08
N ALA A 146 22.33 11.08 -5.38
CA ALA A 146 22.78 11.62 -6.66
C ALA A 146 23.24 10.47 -7.57
N VAL A 147 22.79 10.49 -8.82
CA VAL A 147 23.19 9.54 -9.85
C VAL A 147 23.67 10.30 -11.08
N ARG A 148 24.80 9.87 -11.65
CA ARG A 148 25.36 10.46 -12.86
C ARG A 148 24.79 9.79 -14.10
N ILE A 149 24.32 10.62 -15.01
CA ILE A 149 23.87 10.23 -16.34
C ILE A 149 24.93 10.66 -17.35
N ALA A 150 25.38 9.73 -18.19
CA ALA A 150 26.39 9.95 -19.22
C ALA A 150 25.76 9.99 -20.62
N ASN A 151 26.49 10.61 -21.55
CA ASN A 151 26.21 10.44 -22.99
C ASN A 151 26.41 8.98 -23.36
N ALA A 152 25.41 8.37 -23.99
CA ALA A 152 25.52 7.03 -24.54
C ALA A 152 24.87 6.98 -25.92
N PRO A 153 25.51 7.53 -26.98
CA PRO A 153 24.91 7.63 -28.31
C PRO A 153 24.46 6.29 -28.90
N GLY A 154 25.12 5.18 -28.53
CA GLY A 154 24.70 3.84 -28.95
C GLY A 154 23.47 3.28 -28.22
N SER A 155 23.04 3.90 -27.11
CA SER A 155 21.91 3.41 -26.31
C SER A 155 20.57 3.75 -26.96
N MET A 156 19.51 3.05 -26.53
CA MET A 156 18.14 3.22 -27.03
C MET A 156 17.65 4.69 -26.98
N VAL A 157 18.13 5.44 -25.99
CA VAL A 157 17.68 6.81 -25.69
C VAL A 157 18.81 7.85 -25.68
N GLY A 158 20.03 7.46 -26.06
CA GLY A 158 21.20 8.35 -26.18
C GLY A 158 21.84 8.74 -24.85
N LEU A 159 21.32 8.20 -23.75
CA LEU A 159 21.76 8.42 -22.37
C LEU A 159 21.83 7.08 -21.66
N ALA A 160 22.69 6.99 -20.65
CA ALA A 160 22.76 5.86 -19.72
C ALA A 160 23.16 6.38 -18.34
N GLY A 161 22.59 5.80 -17.28
CA GLY A 161 23.09 6.04 -15.92
C GLY A 161 24.32 5.18 -15.66
N GLU A 162 25.28 5.72 -14.91
CA GLU A 162 26.43 4.94 -14.42
C GLU A 162 25.98 3.82 -13.47
N ALA A 163 24.89 4.08 -12.72
CA ALA A 163 24.15 3.12 -11.93
C ALA A 163 22.68 3.53 -11.88
N LEU A 164 21.82 2.70 -11.27
CA LEU A 164 20.47 3.10 -10.85
C LEU A 164 20.52 3.66 -9.42
N PRO A 165 19.52 4.48 -9.01
CA PRO A 165 19.31 4.79 -7.61
C PRO A 165 19.22 3.50 -6.79
N LYS A 166 19.85 3.47 -5.62
CA LYS A 166 19.74 2.36 -4.68
C LYS A 166 18.29 2.30 -4.15
N PRO A 167 17.77 1.10 -3.83
CA PRO A 167 16.51 0.95 -3.10
C PRO A 167 16.45 1.87 -1.87
N VAL A 168 15.30 2.51 -1.64
CA VAL A 168 15.05 3.35 -0.46
C VAL A 168 14.03 2.65 0.44
N GLY A 169 14.49 2.28 1.63
CA GLY A 169 13.70 1.66 2.67
C GLY A 169 13.03 2.71 3.54
N LEU A 170 11.73 2.57 3.74
CA LEU A 170 10.95 3.35 4.68
C LEU A 170 10.34 2.42 5.73
N ALA A 171 10.34 2.86 6.98
CA ALA A 171 9.70 2.12 8.06
C ALA A 171 8.79 3.06 8.87
N PRO A 172 7.53 2.65 9.16
CA PRO A 172 6.62 3.46 9.95
C PRO A 172 7.15 3.59 11.38
N GLY A 173 6.82 4.71 12.02
CA GLY A 173 6.95 4.83 13.47
C GLY A 173 5.99 3.85 14.12
N ARG A 174 6.50 3.04 15.05
CA ARG A 174 5.68 2.10 15.81
C ARG A 174 5.08 2.82 17.01
N THR A 175 3.77 2.70 17.18
CA THR A 175 3.06 3.21 18.34
C THR A 175 2.18 2.12 18.91
N LEU A 176 2.06 2.08 20.23
CA LEU A 176 1.05 1.28 20.90
C LEU A 176 -0.09 2.20 21.36
N ASN A 177 -1.31 1.86 20.94
CA ASN A 177 -2.53 2.56 21.32
C ASN A 177 -3.48 1.59 22.04
N GLY A 178 -4.38 2.14 22.86
CA GLY A 178 -5.47 1.38 23.44
C GLY A 178 -6.23 2.20 24.48
N ARG A 179 -7.21 1.56 25.12
CA ARG A 179 -8.01 2.14 26.20
C ARG A 179 -8.11 1.15 27.35
N THR A 180 -8.16 1.66 28.57
CA THR A 180 -8.43 0.88 29.78
C THR A 180 -9.86 1.11 30.25
N PRO A 181 -10.51 0.10 30.86
CA PRO A 181 -11.81 0.31 31.48
C PRO A 181 -11.69 1.02 32.83
N ALA A 182 -12.84 1.41 33.40
CA ALA A 182 -12.89 2.03 34.71
C ALA A 182 -12.38 1.11 35.83
N ALA A 183 -11.79 1.71 36.87
CA ALA A 183 -11.34 1.04 38.09
C ALA A 183 -10.34 -0.12 37.86
N THR A 184 -9.42 0.01 36.91
CA THR A 184 -8.36 -0.98 36.67
C THR A 184 -7.00 -0.50 37.11
N VAL A 185 -6.23 -1.41 37.72
CA VAL A 185 -4.79 -1.26 37.95
C VAL A 185 -4.10 -2.24 37.01
N VAL A 186 -3.46 -1.70 35.98
CA VAL A 186 -2.82 -2.47 34.91
C VAL A 186 -1.42 -1.95 34.70
N THR A 187 -0.47 -2.87 34.62
CA THR A 187 0.91 -2.59 34.23
C THR A 187 1.13 -3.10 32.81
N LEU A 188 1.71 -2.24 31.98
CA LEU A 188 2.18 -2.61 30.67
C LEU A 188 3.70 -2.64 30.66
N SER A 189 4.26 -3.75 30.22
CA SER A 189 5.68 -3.99 30.05
C SER A 189 6.01 -4.19 28.57
N VAL A 190 7.00 -3.46 28.07
CA VAL A 190 7.56 -3.61 26.73
C VAL A 190 8.83 -4.44 26.84
N MET A 191 8.95 -5.46 26.00
CA MET A 191 10.01 -6.44 26.03
C MET A 191 10.82 -6.42 24.73
N ALA A 192 12.07 -6.87 24.81
CA ALA A 192 12.92 -7.20 23.68
C ALA A 192 13.69 -8.48 23.99
N LYS A 193 13.50 -9.54 23.18
CA LYS A 193 14.22 -10.81 23.30
C LYS A 193 14.15 -11.39 24.73
N GLY A 194 13.00 -11.24 25.37
CA GLY A 194 12.74 -11.68 26.75
C GLY A 194 13.26 -10.75 27.86
N GLN A 195 13.91 -9.63 27.52
CA GLN A 195 14.34 -8.62 28.49
C GLN A 195 13.32 -7.49 28.59
N LEU A 196 13.06 -7.02 29.80
CA LEU A 196 12.21 -5.85 30.05
C LEU A 196 12.92 -4.59 29.59
N LEU A 197 12.33 -3.86 28.63
CA LEU A 197 12.81 -2.55 28.18
C LEU A 197 12.22 -1.42 29.02
N GLU A 198 10.91 -1.46 29.22
CA GLU A 198 10.17 -0.41 29.92
C GLU A 198 8.93 -1.02 30.58
N SER A 199 8.53 -0.47 31.73
CA SER A 199 7.27 -0.80 32.37
C SER A 199 6.55 0.48 32.81
N ARG A 200 5.23 0.53 32.64
CA ARG A 200 4.41 1.69 32.97
C ARG A 200 3.05 1.26 33.50
N ALA A 201 2.54 1.99 34.48
CA ALA A 201 1.14 1.89 34.86
C ALA A 201 0.29 2.54 33.75
N LEU A 202 -0.76 1.85 33.31
CA LEU A 202 -1.73 2.44 32.41
C LEU A 202 -2.73 3.28 33.21
N PRO A 203 -3.17 4.44 32.68
CA PRO A 203 -4.22 5.22 33.32
C PRO A 203 -5.51 4.40 33.38
N ALA A 204 -6.36 4.62 34.38
CA ALA A 204 -7.69 4.00 34.43
C ALA A 204 -8.70 4.85 33.64
N ASP A 205 -9.69 4.20 33.02
CA ASP A 205 -10.76 4.86 32.24
C ASP A 205 -10.25 5.88 31.21
N ALA A 206 -9.16 5.54 30.51
CA ALA A 206 -8.51 6.49 29.62
C ALA A 206 -7.85 5.80 28.43
N ALA A 207 -7.76 6.57 27.34
CA ALA A 207 -6.92 6.21 26.21
C ALA A 207 -5.44 6.41 26.58
N PHE A 208 -4.60 5.53 26.05
CA PHE A 208 -3.15 5.66 26.12
C PHE A 208 -2.54 5.53 24.73
N ARG A 209 -1.42 6.23 24.54
CA ARG A 209 -0.63 6.19 23.32
C ARG A 209 0.82 6.47 23.65
N PHE A 210 1.73 5.63 23.18
CA PHE A 210 3.16 5.89 23.30
C PHE A 210 3.96 5.23 22.16
N PRO A 211 5.13 5.80 21.82
CA PRO A 211 6.01 5.21 20.82
C PRO A 211 6.62 3.90 21.31
N LEU A 212 6.80 2.95 20.39
CA LEU A 212 7.55 1.71 20.61
C LEU A 212 8.94 1.84 19.99
N GLY A 213 9.96 1.40 20.72
CA GLY A 213 11.32 1.31 20.19
C GLY A 213 11.43 0.31 19.04
N ALA A 214 12.45 0.46 18.18
CA ALA A 214 12.68 -0.47 17.08
C ALA A 214 12.94 -1.91 17.58
N ASP A 215 13.65 -2.05 18.70
CA ASP A 215 14.03 -3.35 19.27
C ASP A 215 12.91 -4.06 20.03
N ALA A 216 11.76 -3.39 20.28
CA ALA A 216 10.65 -3.98 21.00
C ALA A 216 9.99 -5.09 20.18
N ASP A 217 9.88 -6.29 20.74
CA ASP A 217 9.34 -7.47 20.04
C ASP A 217 8.08 -8.06 20.70
N GLU A 218 7.77 -7.64 21.93
CA GLU A 218 6.63 -8.14 22.67
C GLU A 218 6.14 -7.11 23.69
N ILE A 219 4.84 -7.15 23.99
CA ILE A 219 4.27 -6.50 25.17
C ILE A 219 3.66 -7.55 26.10
N VAL A 220 3.72 -7.25 27.38
CA VAL A 220 3.04 -7.99 28.44
C VAL A 220 2.19 -7.00 29.23
N ILE A 221 0.89 -7.28 29.31
CA ILE A 221 -0.05 -6.53 30.14
C ILE A 221 -0.41 -7.44 31.31
N ALA A 222 -0.39 -6.89 32.52
CA ALA A 222 -0.70 -7.62 33.73
C ALA A 222 -1.59 -6.82 34.69
N GLY A 223 -2.47 -7.54 35.40
CA GLY A 223 -3.32 -6.99 36.45
C GLY A 223 -4.79 -6.87 36.07
N SER A 224 -5.64 -6.81 37.09
CA SER A 224 -7.10 -6.62 36.97
C SER A 224 -7.84 -7.65 36.09
N GLY A 225 -7.28 -8.85 35.89
CA GLY A 225 -7.82 -9.87 34.98
C GLY A 225 -7.72 -9.46 33.51
N LEU A 226 -6.83 -8.50 33.22
CA LEU A 226 -6.55 -7.99 31.89
C LEU A 226 -5.22 -8.55 31.34
N ASP A 227 -4.73 -9.65 31.90
CA ASP A 227 -3.43 -10.22 31.56
C ASP A 227 -3.38 -10.72 30.11
N ARG A 228 -2.40 -10.27 29.32
CA ARG A 228 -2.19 -10.75 27.93
C ARG A 228 -0.77 -10.47 27.44
N ARG A 229 -0.38 -11.18 26.38
CA ARG A 229 0.94 -11.07 25.76
C ARG A 229 0.74 -10.93 24.25
N LEU A 230 1.44 -10.00 23.62
CA LEU A 230 1.35 -9.80 22.18
C LEU A 230 2.74 -9.65 21.59
N LYS A 231 3.08 -10.54 20.65
CA LYS A 231 4.23 -10.35 19.76
C LYS A 231 3.96 -9.14 18.86
N LEU A 232 4.87 -8.19 18.88
CA LEU A 232 4.72 -6.95 18.13
C LEU A 232 5.19 -7.16 16.68
N SER A 233 4.39 -6.67 15.72
CA SER A 233 4.81 -6.57 14.33
C SER A 233 5.68 -5.33 14.08
N ALA A 234 6.10 -5.15 12.82
CA ALA A 234 6.80 -3.96 12.35
C ALA A 234 5.90 -2.70 12.30
N TYR A 235 4.60 -2.87 12.50
CA TYR A 235 3.58 -1.85 12.30
C TYR A 235 3.08 -1.25 13.62
N PRO A 236 2.36 -0.11 13.59
CA PRO A 236 1.60 0.37 14.74
C PRO A 236 0.60 -0.68 15.23
N VAL A 237 0.35 -0.69 16.54
CA VAL A 237 -0.56 -1.61 17.21
C VAL A 237 -1.65 -0.82 17.93
N ASP A 238 -2.89 -1.28 17.81
CA ASP A 238 -4.02 -0.79 18.59
C ASP A 238 -4.69 -1.95 19.33
N LEU A 239 -4.76 -1.87 20.65
CA LEU A 239 -5.32 -2.91 21.51
C LEU A 239 -6.84 -2.76 21.71
N GLY A 240 -7.44 -1.71 21.16
CA GLY A 240 -8.83 -1.35 21.45
C GLY A 240 -9.05 -1.05 22.94
N LEU A 241 -10.28 -1.22 23.39
CA LEU A 241 -10.60 -1.27 24.82
C LEU A 241 -10.19 -2.62 25.40
N LEU A 242 -9.25 -2.60 26.36
CA LEU A 242 -8.81 -3.81 27.04
C LEU A 242 -9.99 -4.50 27.75
N ALA A 243 -10.41 -5.63 27.20
CA ALA A 243 -11.48 -6.46 27.76
C ALA A 243 -10.94 -7.50 28.75
N ARG A 244 -11.77 -7.88 29.73
CA ARG A 244 -11.45 -8.96 30.68
C ARG A 244 -11.35 -10.31 29.98
N GLY A 245 -10.53 -11.18 30.56
CA GLY A 245 -10.21 -12.47 29.99
C GLY A 245 -9.09 -12.37 28.96
N ALA A 246 -8.59 -13.53 28.59
CA ALA A 246 -7.50 -13.68 27.64
C ALA A 246 -7.73 -14.96 26.85
N LEU A 247 -7.23 -14.98 25.61
CA LEU A 247 -7.03 -16.23 24.91
C LEU A 247 -6.13 -17.14 25.75
N ALA A 248 -6.43 -18.45 25.74
CA ALA A 248 -5.59 -19.41 26.43
C ALA A 248 -4.13 -19.27 25.93
N PRO A 249 -3.11 -19.30 26.80
CA PRO A 249 -1.72 -19.09 26.38
C PRO A 249 -1.22 -20.07 25.31
N ASP A 250 -1.84 -21.24 25.23
CA ASP A 250 -1.58 -22.33 24.30
C ASP A 250 -2.68 -22.48 23.22
N ALA A 251 -3.58 -21.49 23.11
CA ALA A 251 -4.60 -21.49 22.06
C ALA A 251 -3.95 -21.61 20.68
N ALA A 252 -4.43 -22.57 19.89
CA ALA A 252 -3.96 -22.75 18.51
C ALA A 252 -4.45 -21.57 17.66
N LEU A 253 -3.55 -20.62 17.40
CA LEU A 253 -3.83 -19.49 16.53
C LEU A 253 -3.75 -19.89 15.06
N LYS A 254 -4.73 -19.48 14.28
CA LYS A 254 -4.80 -19.67 12.83
C LYS A 254 -4.73 -18.30 12.15
N ALA A 255 -3.79 -18.16 11.22
CA ALA A 255 -3.70 -17.01 10.33
C ALA A 255 -4.50 -17.23 9.04
N ILE A 256 -5.19 -16.19 8.58
CA ILE A 256 -5.96 -16.18 7.34
C ILE A 256 -5.45 -15.02 6.47
N GLY A 257 -4.68 -15.35 5.43
CA GLY A 257 -4.06 -14.41 4.47
C GLY A 257 -4.75 -14.36 3.09
N PHE A 258 -5.84 -15.12 2.89
CA PHE A 258 -6.70 -15.07 1.69
C PHE A 258 -6.07 -15.54 0.35
N ASP A 259 -4.80 -15.94 0.33
CA ASP A 259 -4.09 -16.43 -0.87
C ASP A 259 -4.69 -17.72 -1.49
N ASP A 260 -5.34 -18.54 -0.67
CA ASP A 260 -5.91 -19.84 -1.04
C ASP A 260 -7.33 -19.75 -1.63
N ILE A 261 -7.89 -18.54 -1.75
CA ILE A 261 -9.27 -18.35 -2.21
C ILE A 261 -9.35 -18.32 -3.74
N THR A 262 -8.50 -17.55 -4.42
CA THR A 262 -8.57 -17.39 -5.87
C THR A 262 -7.19 -17.22 -6.49
N PRO A 263 -6.90 -17.90 -7.61
CA PRO A 263 -5.67 -17.66 -8.35
C PRO A 263 -5.80 -16.59 -9.45
N ARG A 264 -6.98 -15.97 -9.67
CA ARG A 264 -7.30 -15.30 -10.96
C ARG A 264 -7.86 -13.88 -10.92
N GLY A 265 -7.84 -13.18 -9.78
CA GLY A 265 -8.16 -11.75 -9.76
C GLY A 265 -8.95 -11.34 -8.54
N LEU A 266 -10.28 -11.35 -8.64
CA LEU A 266 -11.20 -10.87 -7.61
C LEU A 266 -12.34 -11.87 -7.42
N CYS A 267 -12.66 -12.19 -6.16
CA CYS A 267 -13.83 -12.99 -5.81
C CYS A 267 -14.41 -12.55 -4.47
N LYS A 268 -15.64 -12.98 -4.16
CA LYS A 268 -16.19 -12.89 -2.80
C LYS A 268 -15.46 -13.91 -1.93
N VAL A 269 -15.16 -13.56 -0.69
CA VAL A 269 -14.72 -14.56 0.29
C VAL A 269 -15.90 -15.51 0.55
N PRO A 270 -15.78 -16.81 0.29
CA PRO A 270 -16.90 -17.73 0.43
C PRO A 270 -17.12 -18.10 1.90
N SER A 271 -18.38 -18.14 2.35
CA SER A 271 -18.73 -18.74 3.64
C SER A 271 -18.20 -20.16 3.76
N GLY A 272 -17.75 -20.53 4.97
CA GLY A 272 -17.01 -21.75 5.26
C GLY A 272 -15.50 -21.62 5.04
N HIS A 273 -15.01 -20.59 4.33
CA HIS A 273 -13.58 -20.37 4.18
C HIS A 273 -12.93 -20.19 5.57
N ALA A 274 -11.84 -20.92 5.77
CA ALA A 274 -11.13 -21.01 7.04
C ALA A 274 -11.98 -21.43 8.26
N GLY A 275 -13.22 -21.90 8.09
CA GLY A 275 -14.14 -22.24 9.18
C GLY A 275 -15.04 -21.09 9.66
N LEU A 276 -15.10 -19.99 8.91
CA LEU A 276 -15.92 -18.81 9.19
C LEU A 276 -16.93 -18.56 8.06
N ASP A 277 -18.06 -17.96 8.41
CA ASP A 277 -18.99 -17.33 7.49
C ASP A 277 -18.55 -15.89 7.20
N TRP A 278 -18.73 -15.48 5.94
CA TRP A 278 -18.21 -14.21 5.44
C TRP A 278 -19.30 -13.45 4.71
N ARG A 279 -19.37 -12.14 4.96
CA ARG A 279 -20.33 -11.25 4.32
C ARG A 279 -19.65 -9.96 3.89
N ASN A 280 -19.87 -9.59 2.64
CA ASN A 280 -19.41 -8.34 2.04
C ASN A 280 -17.88 -8.11 2.03
N LEU A 281 -17.09 -9.18 2.16
CA LEU A 281 -15.65 -9.19 1.91
C LEU A 281 -15.34 -9.79 0.54
N ASN A 282 -14.44 -9.14 -0.19
CA ASN A 282 -13.86 -9.66 -1.43
C ASN A 282 -12.38 -9.97 -1.18
N ALA A 283 -11.85 -11.00 -1.83
CA ALA A 283 -10.43 -11.30 -1.88
C ALA A 283 -9.87 -11.04 -3.28
N MET A 284 -8.67 -10.45 -3.34
CA MET A 284 -7.96 -10.20 -4.59
C MET A 284 -6.45 -10.02 -4.39
N ALA A 285 -5.68 -10.19 -5.46
CA ALA A 285 -4.26 -9.88 -5.45
C ALA A 285 -4.04 -8.38 -5.17
N ARG A 286 -3.05 -8.03 -4.36
CA ARG A 286 -2.80 -6.66 -3.88
C ARG A 286 -2.63 -5.61 -4.98
N ASP A 287 -2.14 -6.03 -6.15
CA ASP A 287 -1.82 -5.18 -7.30
C ASP A 287 -2.85 -5.29 -8.43
N HIS A 288 -3.97 -5.99 -8.20
CA HIS A 288 -5.00 -6.22 -9.21
C HIS A 288 -5.70 -4.92 -9.64
N THR A 289 -5.85 -3.95 -8.73
CA THR A 289 -6.51 -2.67 -8.99
C THR A 289 -5.48 -1.56 -9.21
N ALA A 290 -5.68 -0.76 -10.25
CA ALA A 290 -4.79 0.38 -10.50
C ALA A 290 -4.99 1.47 -9.44
N ASN A 291 -3.88 2.08 -9.01
CA ASN A 291 -3.84 3.16 -8.02
C ASN A 291 -4.43 2.79 -6.64
N SER A 292 -4.43 1.52 -6.26
CA SER A 292 -4.93 1.07 -4.96
C SER A 292 -3.78 0.94 -3.95
N GLU A 293 -3.22 2.07 -3.50
CA GLU A 293 -1.99 2.05 -2.72
C GLU A 293 -2.12 1.29 -1.40
N GLY A 294 -3.26 1.40 -0.73
CA GLY A 294 -3.52 0.69 0.52
C GLY A 294 -3.65 -0.82 0.36
N TYR A 295 -4.04 -1.32 -0.81
CA TYR A 295 -4.08 -2.75 -1.08
C TYR A 295 -2.65 -3.31 -1.15
N VAL A 296 -1.75 -2.56 -1.78
CA VAL A 296 -0.33 -2.91 -1.90
C VAL A 296 0.37 -2.78 -0.56
N ASN A 297 0.22 -1.64 0.09
CA ASN A 297 0.94 -1.32 1.33
C ASN A 297 0.38 -2.07 2.54
N GLY A 298 -0.90 -2.45 2.51
CA GLY A 298 -1.57 -3.22 3.55
C GLY A 298 -1.43 -4.73 3.43
N ASN A 299 -0.86 -5.23 2.33
CA ASN A 299 -0.54 -6.64 2.18
C ASN A 299 0.76 -6.96 2.92
N VAL A 300 0.65 -7.73 4.01
CA VAL A 300 1.76 -8.08 4.89
C VAL A 300 2.25 -9.50 4.63
N SER A 301 1.40 -10.38 4.11
CA SER A 301 1.73 -11.76 3.80
C SER A 301 1.25 -12.17 2.41
N GLY A 302 1.86 -13.20 1.82
CA GLY A 302 1.45 -13.70 0.51
C GLY A 302 1.39 -12.63 -0.61
N ALA A 303 0.33 -12.70 -1.40
CA ALA A 303 0.05 -11.79 -2.51
C ALA A 303 -1.40 -11.26 -2.52
N TYR A 304 -2.27 -11.78 -1.65
CA TYR A 304 -3.69 -11.46 -1.62
C TYR A 304 -4.09 -10.71 -0.36
N ILE A 305 -5.16 -9.92 -0.48
CA ILE A 305 -5.80 -9.24 0.63
C ILE A 305 -7.30 -9.55 0.62
N ALA A 306 -7.98 -9.25 1.72
CA ALA A 306 -9.43 -9.06 1.73
C ALA A 306 -9.79 -7.58 1.90
N TYR A 307 -10.96 -7.16 1.45
CA TYR A 307 -11.40 -5.78 1.62
C TYR A 307 -12.92 -5.64 1.69
N THR A 308 -13.39 -4.60 2.37
CA THR A 308 -14.82 -4.26 2.44
C THR A 308 -15.32 -3.77 1.08
N SER A 309 -16.30 -4.46 0.51
CA SER A 309 -16.81 -4.11 -0.81
C SER A 309 -17.63 -2.82 -0.75
N SER A 310 -17.31 -1.88 -1.65
CA SER A 310 -18.00 -0.59 -1.78
C SER A 310 -18.04 0.27 -0.51
N GLY A 311 -17.13 0.02 0.46
CA GLY A 311 -17.08 0.75 1.74
C GLY A 311 -18.29 0.53 2.65
N HIS A 312 -19.11 -0.49 2.34
CA HIS A 312 -20.21 -0.88 3.19
C HIS A 312 -19.75 -1.85 4.29
N PRO A 313 -20.49 -1.95 5.40
CA PRO A 313 -20.18 -2.87 6.47
C PRO A 313 -19.97 -4.29 5.96
N ALA A 314 -18.99 -4.97 6.52
CA ALA A 314 -18.66 -6.35 6.23
C ALA A 314 -18.55 -7.15 7.53
N GLU A 315 -18.80 -8.45 7.47
CA GLU A 315 -18.90 -9.28 8.65
C GLU A 315 -18.15 -10.60 8.43
N PHE A 316 -17.54 -11.11 9.50
CA PHE A 316 -17.10 -12.49 9.58
C PHE A 316 -17.53 -13.08 10.93
N GLY A 317 -17.85 -14.36 10.96
CA GLY A 317 -18.35 -14.99 12.18
C GLY A 317 -18.65 -16.47 12.00
N ARG A 318 -19.24 -17.09 13.02
CA ARG A 318 -19.81 -18.44 13.01
C ARG A 318 -20.65 -18.64 14.29
N ASP A 319 -21.53 -19.62 14.30
CA ASP A 319 -22.42 -19.90 15.44
C ASP A 319 -21.66 -20.28 16.73
N ALA A 320 -20.58 -21.05 16.60
CA ALA A 320 -19.75 -21.45 17.74
C ALA A 320 -18.77 -20.33 18.14
N PRO A 321 -18.65 -19.97 19.43
CA PRO A 321 -17.70 -18.94 19.85
C PRO A 321 -16.26 -19.28 19.45
N PHE A 322 -15.52 -18.27 19.00
CA PHE A 322 -14.11 -18.36 18.64
C PHE A 322 -13.33 -17.17 19.19
N GLY A 323 -12.02 -17.32 19.34
CA GLY A 323 -11.12 -16.25 19.78
C GLY A 323 -10.78 -15.29 18.65
N PHE A 324 -10.94 -13.97 18.88
CA PHE A 324 -10.49 -12.94 17.95
C PHE A 324 -9.19 -12.31 18.44
N HIS A 325 -8.06 -12.74 17.88
CA HIS A 325 -6.75 -12.32 18.33
C HIS A 325 -6.36 -10.96 17.74
N SER A 326 -6.25 -10.87 16.42
CA SER A 326 -5.83 -9.63 15.73
C SER A 326 -6.13 -9.64 14.24
N VAL A 327 -6.01 -8.50 13.59
CA VAL A 327 -6.07 -8.33 12.12
C VAL A 327 -5.24 -7.11 11.70
N MET A 328 -4.62 -7.16 10.52
CA MET A 328 -3.99 -5.98 9.91
C MET A 328 -5.03 -5.18 9.13
N LEU A 329 -5.20 -3.90 9.46
CA LEU A 329 -6.19 -3.02 8.84
C LEU A 329 -5.49 -1.86 8.12
N THR A 330 -5.92 -1.57 6.90
CA THR A 330 -5.34 -0.49 6.06
C THR A 330 -6.46 0.27 5.34
N ALA A 331 -6.32 1.58 5.15
CA ALA A 331 -7.22 2.35 4.29
C ALA A 331 -6.91 2.01 2.83
N ALA A 332 -7.92 1.72 2.02
CA ALA A 332 -7.74 1.23 0.66
C ALA A 332 -6.96 2.16 -0.30
N TRP A 333 -7.09 3.48 -0.13
CA TRP A 333 -6.62 4.47 -1.09
C TRP A 333 -5.87 5.59 -0.39
N LEU A 334 -4.86 6.19 -1.03
CA LEU A 334 -4.25 7.42 -0.49
C LEU A 334 -5.25 8.55 -0.30
N ALA A 335 -6.33 8.58 -1.10
CA ALA A 335 -7.40 9.55 -0.95
C ALA A 335 -8.24 9.36 0.34
N SER A 336 -8.16 8.18 0.96
CA SER A 336 -8.79 7.84 2.23
C SER A 336 -7.81 7.81 3.40
N GLU A 337 -6.63 8.44 3.27
CA GLU A 337 -5.68 8.57 4.37
C GLU A 337 -6.34 9.26 5.59
N GLY A 338 -6.29 8.61 6.76
CA GLY A 338 -6.95 9.09 7.97
C GLY A 338 -8.42 8.67 8.11
N GLU A 339 -8.93 7.77 7.24
CA GLU A 339 -10.22 7.12 7.47
C GLU A 339 -10.26 6.41 8.84
N THR A 340 -11.44 6.28 9.42
CA THR A 340 -11.66 5.56 10.67
C THR A 340 -12.47 4.30 10.41
N VAL A 341 -11.94 3.14 10.81
CA VAL A 341 -12.69 1.89 10.86
C VAL A 341 -13.35 1.74 12.23
N LEU A 342 -14.60 1.31 12.24
CA LEU A 342 -15.32 0.85 13.41
C LEU A 342 -15.38 -0.68 13.38
N VAL A 343 -14.84 -1.31 14.42
CA VAL A 343 -14.86 -2.76 14.61
C VAL A 343 -15.76 -3.09 15.80
N GLU A 344 -16.82 -3.85 15.54
CA GLU A 344 -17.81 -4.26 16.53
C GLU A 344 -17.75 -5.78 16.70
N SER A 345 -17.52 -6.26 17.91
CA SER A 345 -17.42 -7.69 18.23
C SER A 345 -18.58 -8.13 19.11
N TRP A 346 -19.22 -9.23 18.72
CA TRP A 346 -20.44 -9.75 19.35
C TRP A 346 -20.23 -11.17 19.88
N LEU A 347 -20.87 -11.51 20.98
CA LEU A 347 -21.02 -12.87 21.51
C LEU A 347 -22.52 -13.19 21.58
N GLY A 348 -23.00 -14.01 20.64
CA GLY A 348 -24.43 -14.12 20.37
C GLY A 348 -25.00 -12.75 19.95
N GLU A 349 -25.99 -12.27 20.68
CA GLU A 349 -26.62 -10.95 20.48
C GLU A 349 -26.05 -9.85 21.38
N GLU A 350 -25.03 -10.14 22.21
CA GLU A 350 -24.39 -9.15 23.07
C GLU A 350 -23.21 -8.49 22.34
N LEU A 351 -23.21 -7.16 22.25
CA LEU A 351 -22.05 -6.39 21.79
C LEU A 351 -21.03 -6.31 22.92
N ILE A 352 -19.89 -7.00 22.77
CA ILE A 352 -18.87 -7.10 23.82
C ILE A 352 -17.70 -6.15 23.63
N ALA A 353 -17.47 -5.65 22.41
CA ALA A 353 -16.44 -4.65 22.13
C ALA A 353 -16.82 -3.77 20.93
N SER A 354 -16.43 -2.50 20.97
CA SER A 354 -16.62 -1.52 19.92
C SER A 354 -15.46 -0.53 19.91
N ASP A 355 -14.65 -0.58 18.86
CA ASP A 355 -13.41 0.20 18.75
C ASP A 355 -13.35 0.97 17.43
N GLU A 356 -12.89 2.23 17.53
CA GLU A 356 -12.59 3.09 16.38
C GLU A 356 -11.08 3.16 16.18
N ILE A 357 -10.60 2.76 15.01
CA ILE A 357 -9.18 2.72 14.68
C ILE A 357 -8.92 3.63 13.48
N ALA A 358 -7.92 4.51 13.60
CA ALA A 358 -7.48 5.32 12.49
C ALA A 358 -6.67 4.47 11.49
N LEU A 359 -7.02 4.58 10.22
CA LEU A 359 -6.39 3.85 9.13
C LEU A 359 -5.46 4.76 8.31
N SER A 360 -4.39 4.16 7.81
CA SER A 360 -3.50 4.75 6.81
C SER A 360 -3.51 3.88 5.55
N ALA A 361 -3.34 4.48 4.38
CA ALA A 361 -3.07 3.79 3.13
C ALA A 361 -1.56 3.59 2.89
N LEU A 362 -0.71 4.12 3.77
CA LEU A 362 0.74 4.01 3.69
C LEU A 362 1.29 2.82 4.48
N ALA A 363 0.64 2.41 5.57
CA ALA A 363 0.97 1.21 6.33
C ALA A 363 -0.28 0.65 7.03
N PRO A 364 -0.33 -0.67 7.29
CA PRO A 364 -1.35 -1.25 8.14
C PRO A 364 -1.19 -0.83 9.60
N VAL A 365 -2.27 -0.95 10.35
CA VAL A 365 -2.28 -1.00 11.81
C VAL A 365 -2.71 -2.40 12.24
N GLN A 366 -1.98 -2.99 13.18
CA GLN A 366 -2.38 -4.25 13.81
C GLN A 366 -3.42 -3.95 14.89
N TYR A 367 -4.69 -4.19 14.60
CA TYR A 367 -5.74 -4.16 15.61
C TYR A 367 -5.75 -5.51 16.34
N ALA A 368 -5.54 -5.50 17.65
CA ALA A 368 -5.31 -6.69 18.47
C ALA A 368 -6.14 -6.65 19.78
N PRO A 369 -7.47 -6.81 19.70
CA PRO A 369 -8.33 -6.78 20.88
C PRO A 369 -8.17 -8.04 21.76
N MET A 370 -7.64 -9.13 21.20
CA MET A 370 -7.37 -10.40 21.90
C MET A 370 -8.55 -10.93 22.71
N LEU A 371 -9.75 -10.87 22.11
CA LEU A 371 -10.99 -11.30 22.74
C LEU A 371 -11.04 -12.84 22.80
N PRO A 372 -11.35 -13.44 23.96
CA PRO A 372 -11.34 -14.89 24.12
C PRO A 372 -12.49 -15.59 23.38
N ALA A 373 -13.62 -14.91 23.18
CA ALA A 373 -14.81 -15.47 22.57
C ALA A 373 -15.66 -14.38 21.87
N VAL A 374 -15.92 -14.59 20.59
CA VAL A 374 -16.87 -13.86 19.75
C VAL A 374 -17.62 -14.86 18.86
N THR A 375 -18.81 -14.50 18.40
CA THR A 375 -19.53 -15.22 17.33
C THR A 375 -19.55 -14.42 16.04
N ARG A 376 -19.46 -13.09 16.11
CA ARG A 376 -19.50 -12.20 14.94
C ARG A 376 -18.64 -10.96 15.15
N VAL A 377 -17.87 -10.61 14.14
CA VAL A 377 -17.16 -9.33 14.04
C VAL A 377 -17.69 -8.58 12.83
N ARG A 378 -18.05 -7.31 13.03
CA ARG A 378 -18.50 -6.40 11.99
C ARG A 378 -17.49 -5.28 11.83
N ILE A 379 -17.14 -5.00 10.58
CA ILE A 379 -16.18 -3.97 10.19
C ILE A 379 -16.91 -2.96 9.30
N SER A 380 -16.87 -1.70 9.68
CA SER A 380 -17.42 -0.59 8.89
C SER A 380 -16.48 0.61 8.93
N THR A 381 -16.68 1.60 8.07
CA THR A 381 -15.82 2.79 8.00
C THR A 381 -16.68 4.04 8.08
N ARG A 382 -16.21 5.06 8.81
CA ARG A 382 -16.97 6.28 9.10
C ARG A 382 -17.45 7.01 7.85
N HIS A 383 -16.65 7.06 6.78
CA HIS A 383 -16.99 7.77 5.56
C HIS A 383 -17.20 6.86 4.34
N HIS A 384 -17.47 5.57 4.58
CA HIS A 384 -17.70 4.57 3.53
C HIS A 384 -16.55 4.43 2.51
N TRP A 385 -15.30 4.65 2.93
CA TRP A 385 -14.15 4.19 2.16
C TRP A 385 -13.87 2.72 2.45
N GLN A 386 -13.21 2.04 1.52
CA GLN A 386 -12.92 0.63 1.72
C GLN A 386 -11.81 0.45 2.76
N ALA A 387 -11.98 -0.54 3.64
CA ALA A 387 -10.93 -1.02 4.52
C ALA A 387 -10.36 -2.32 3.94
N VAL A 388 -9.04 -2.43 3.96
CA VAL A 388 -8.28 -3.61 3.56
C VAL A 388 -7.90 -4.38 4.82
N LEU A 389 -8.01 -5.71 4.74
CA LEU A 389 -7.68 -6.66 5.77
C LEU A 389 -6.62 -7.62 5.24
N ASP A 390 -5.66 -7.95 6.09
CA ASP A 390 -4.72 -9.04 5.88
C ASP A 390 -4.34 -9.68 7.23
N ASP A 391 -3.81 -10.90 7.20
CA ASP A 391 -3.42 -11.68 8.38
C ASP A 391 -4.44 -11.62 9.54
N LEU A 392 -5.69 -12.03 9.27
CA LEU A 392 -6.68 -12.22 10.33
C LEU A 392 -6.27 -13.43 11.18
N ILE A 393 -6.03 -13.19 12.48
CA ILE A 393 -5.63 -14.19 13.45
C ILE A 393 -6.79 -14.52 14.37
N VAL A 394 -7.15 -15.81 14.43
CA VAL A 394 -8.26 -16.33 15.24
C VAL A 394 -7.86 -17.62 15.97
N ALA A 395 -8.59 -17.97 17.02
CA ALA A 395 -8.53 -19.29 17.67
C ALA A 395 -9.89 -19.99 17.49
N LEU A 396 -9.96 -21.05 16.68
CA LEU A 396 -11.21 -21.68 16.21
C LEU A 396 -11.62 -22.94 16.95
#